data_AF-A0A1Z5I8U4-F1
#
_entry.id   AF-A0A1Z5I8U4-F1
#
_cell.length_a   1.000
_cell.length_b   1.000
_cell.length_c   1.000
_cell.angle_alpha   90.00
_cell.angle_beta   90.00
_cell.angle_gamma   90.00
#
_symmetry.space_group_name_H-M   'P 1'
#
loop_
_entity.id
_entity.type
_entity.pdbx_description
1 polymer ?
#
loop_
_entity_poly.entity_id
_entity_poly.type
_entity_poly.pdbx_seq_one_letter_code
_entity_poly.pdbx_strand_id
1 'polypeptide(L)' 'MNNETEVSQREMLKIIGIFRKNGFKGEYETFTRSEESEDEFLVVVTDENTHIKGLFKADIAKGLVSFQHVLTDSDTVA' A
#
# COMPACT_ATOMS: atom_id res chain seq x y z
N MET A 1 19.03 -13.95 8.60
CA MET A 1 18.65 -12.82 7.73
C MET A 1 17.38 -12.27 8.32
N ASN A 2 17.44 -11.06 8.88
CA ASN A 2 16.31 -10.48 9.61
C ASN A 2 15.24 -10.05 8.59
N ASN A 3 14.07 -10.68 8.63
CA ASN A 3 12.88 -10.30 7.86
C ASN A 3 12.23 -9.01 8.43
N GLU A 4 13.03 -7.99 8.76
CA GLU A 4 12.54 -6.74 9.36
C GLU A 4 11.69 -5.90 8.40
N THR A 5 11.70 -6.23 7.11
CA THR A 5 10.89 -5.59 6.05
C THR A 5 9.61 -6.36 5.70
N GLU A 6 9.41 -7.57 6.24
CA GLU A 6 8.23 -8.37 5.93
C GLU A 6 7.00 -7.81 6.66
N VAL A 7 6.01 -7.34 5.91
CA VAL A 7 4.75 -6.85 6.46
C VAL A 7 3.92 -8.03 6.94
N SER A 8 3.58 -8.08 8.22
CA SER A 8 2.79 -9.19 8.76
C SER A 8 1.33 -9.16 8.27
N GLN A 9 0.65 -10.31 8.28
CA GLN A 9 -0.78 -10.39 7.95
C GLN A 9 -1.65 -9.45 8.80
N ARG A 10 -1.30 -9.27 10.08
CA ARG A 10 -2.02 -8.35 10.98
C ARG A 10 -1.87 -6.90 10.52
N GLU A 11 -0.69 -6.52 10.05
CA GLU A 11 -0.43 -5.19 9.48
C GLU A 11 -1.16 -5.01 8.16
N MET A 12 -1.10 -5.99 7.25
CA MET A 12 -1.86 -5.98 5.99
C MET A 12 -3.34 -5.69 6.24
N LEU A 13 -3.97 -6.39 7.21
CA LEU A 13 -5.38 -6.17 7.56
C LEU A 13 -5.65 -4.76 8.10
N LYS A 14 -4.74 -4.20 8.92
CA LYS A 14 -4.86 -2.82 9.40
C LYS A 14 -4.77 -1.83 8.25
N ILE A 15 -3.79 -2.02 7.37
CA ILE A 15 -3.55 -1.17 6.20
C ILE A 15 -4.78 -1.20 5.28
N ILE A 16 -5.27 -2.38 4.89
CA ILE A 16 -6.51 -2.54 4.09
C ILE A 16 -7.69 -1.84 4.79
N GLY A 17 -7.81 -1.96 6.11
CA GLY A 17 -8.84 -1.28 6.89
C GLY A 17 -8.78 0.25 6.75
N ILE A 18 -7.58 0.83 6.72
CA ILE A 18 -7.38 2.28 6.53
C ILE A 18 -7.73 2.69 5.10
N PHE A 19 -7.31 1.94 4.07
CA PHE A 19 -7.70 2.21 2.68
C PHE A 19 -9.21 2.21 2.50
N ARG A 20 -9.91 1.19 3.03
CA ARG A 20 -11.37 1.09 2.97
C ARG A 20 -12.07 2.25 3.68
N LYS A 21 -11.56 2.70 4.84
CA LYS A 21 -12.08 3.88 5.55
C LYS A 21 -11.90 5.17 4.75
N ASN A 22 -10.85 5.25 3.94
CA ASN A 22 -10.57 6.37 3.03
C ASN A 22 -11.26 6.23 1.66
N GLY A 23 -12.15 5.25 1.49
CA GLY A 23 -12.95 5.08 0.27
C GLY A 23 -12.26 4.31 -0.85
N PHE A 24 -11.02 3.83 -0.65
CA PHE A 24 -10.33 2.99 -1.63
C PHE A 24 -10.82 1.55 -1.58
N LYS A 25 -11.18 1.03 -2.76
CA LYS A 25 -11.64 -0.34 -2.96
C LYS A 25 -10.97 -0.90 -4.20
N GLY A 26 -10.58 -2.16 -4.13
CA GLY A 26 -9.74 -2.75 -5.15
C GLY A 26 -8.97 -3.96 -4.65
N GLU A 27 -8.05 -4.40 -5.50
CA GLU A 27 -7.11 -5.47 -5.21
C GLU A 27 -5.82 -4.90 -4.64
N TYR A 28 -5.30 -5.53 -3.59
CA TYR A 28 -4.07 -5.12 -2.91
C TYR A 28 -2.99 -6.13 -3.23
N GLU A 29 -1.95 -5.71 -3.93
CA GLU A 29 -0.96 -6.62 -4.52
C GLU A 29 0.32 -6.72 -3.69
N THR A 30 0.90 -5.58 -3.31
CA THR A 30 2.15 -5.53 -2.57
C THR A 30 2.03 -4.61 -1.36
N PHE A 31 2.76 -4.97 -0.30
CA PHE A 31 2.87 -4.21 0.92
C PHE A 31 4.34 -4.18 1.31
N THR A 32 4.90 -2.97 1.43
CA THR A 32 6.30 -2.77 1.79
C THR A 32 6.37 -1.76 2.92
N ARG A 33 7.07 -2.07 4.00
CA ARG A 33 7.32 -1.08 5.05
C ARG A 33 8.27 0.00 4.51
N SER A 34 7.96 1.25 4.77
CA SER A 34 8.81 2.39 4.41
C SER A 34 10.12 2.34 5.19
N GLU A 35 11.23 2.76 4.57
CA GLU A 35 12.50 2.95 5.27
C GLU A 35 12.48 4.22 6.15
N GLU A 36 11.54 5.13 5.90
CA GLU A 36 11.43 6.43 6.60
C GLU A 36 10.76 6.33 7.97
N SER A 37 9.87 5.35 8.17
CA SER A 37 9.06 5.20 9.39
C SER A 37 8.45 3.80 9.51
N GLU A 38 8.44 3.25 10.72
CA GLU A 38 7.85 1.93 11.02
C GLU A 38 6.33 1.89 10.83
N ASP A 39 5.66 3.04 10.94
CA ASP A 39 4.21 3.17 10.78
C ASP A 39 3.79 3.53 9.34
N GLU A 40 4.75 3.68 8.42
CA GLU A 40 4.48 4.02 7.03
C GLU A 40 4.71 2.84 6.10
N PHE A 41 3.80 2.65 5.16
CA PHE A 41 3.80 1.53 4.22
C PHE A 41 3.54 2.01 2.81
N LEU A 42 4.26 1.43 1.85
CA LEU A 42 3.96 1.52 0.44
C LEU A 42 3.06 0.34 0.06
N VAL A 43 1.98 0.65 -0.66
CA VAL A 43 0.96 -0.34 -1.05
C VAL A 43 0.59 -0.13 -2.49
N VAL A 44 0.61 -1.21 -3.25
CA VAL A 44 0.07 -1.22 -4.61
C VAL A 44 -1.39 -1.65 -4.57
N VAL A 45 -2.24 -0.79 -5.11
CA VAL A 45 -3.69 -1.03 -5.20
C VAL A 45 -4.14 -0.86 -6.64
N THR A 46 -4.90 -1.83 -7.13
CA THR A 46 -5.64 -1.73 -8.39
C THR A 46 -7.08 -1.36 -8.07
N ASP A 47 -7.51 -0.16 -8.48
CA ASP A 47 -8.85 0.37 -8.21
C ASP A 47 -9.94 -0.48 -8.89
N GLU A 48 -11.02 -0.77 -8.16
CA GLU A 48 -12.06 -1.68 -8.65
C GLU A 48 -12.89 -1.12 -9.82
N ASN A 49 -13.01 0.21 -9.93
CA ASN A 49 -13.90 0.85 -10.90
C ASN A 49 -13.17 1.22 -12.20
N THR A 50 -11.92 1.64 -12.07
CA THR A 50 -11.11 2.15 -13.17
C THR A 50 -10.08 1.14 -13.66
N HIS A 51 -9.79 0.10 -12.87
CA HIS A 51 -8.70 -0.85 -13.10
C HIS A 51 -7.32 -0.19 -13.19
N ILE A 52 -7.20 1.05 -12.71
CA ILE A 52 -5.92 1.75 -12.66
C ILE A 52 -5.13 1.24 -11.46
N LYS A 53 -3.91 0.81 -11.72
CA LYS A 53 -2.94 0.41 -10.69
C LYS A 53 -2.19 1.65 -10.19
N GLY A 54 -2.10 1.81 -8.87
CA GLY A 54 -1.40 2.93 -8.26
C GLY A 54 -0.57 2.52 -7.06
N LEU A 55 0.51 3.27 -6.82
CA LEU A 55 1.29 3.23 -5.60
C LEU A 55 0.75 4.25 -4.61
N PHE A 56 0.55 3.82 -3.37
CA PHE A 56 0.04 4.63 -2.28
C PHE A 56 0.97 4.51 -1.06
N LYS A 57 1.09 5.60 -0.31
CA LYS A 57 1.72 5.63 1.01
C LYS A 57 0.62 5.64 2.07
N ALA A 58 0.65 4.70 3.01
CA ALA A 58 -0.28 4.61 4.13
C ALA A 58 0.46 4.85 5.45
N ASP A 59 -0.08 5.74 6.28
CA ASP A 59 0.39 5.98 7.66
C ASP A 59 -0.64 5.37 8.62
N ILE A 60 -0.27 4.28 9.30
CA ILE A 60 -1.20 3.53 10.15
C ILE A 60 -1.46 4.23 11.49
N ALA A 61 -0.52 5.04 11.97
CA ALA A 61 -0.64 5.79 13.21
C ALA A 61 -1.60 6.97 13.04
N LYS A 62 -1.56 7.63 11.88
CA LYS A 62 -2.45 8.75 11.54
C LYS A 62 -3.73 8.33 10.80
N GLY A 63 -3.79 7.09 10.31
CA GLY A 63 -4.93 6.58 9.53
C GLY A 63 -5.10 7.25 8.17
N LEU A 64 -3.99 7.69 7.56
CA LEU A 64 -3.98 8.43 6.30
C LEU A 64 -3.51 7.56 5.14
N VAL A 65 -4.05 7.85 3.95
CA VAL A 65 -3.61 7.27 2.67
C VAL A 65 -3.32 8.40 1.70
N SER A 66 -2.14 8.38 1.11
CA SER A 66 -1.66 9.38 0.15
C SER A 66 -1.28 8.71 -1.16
N PHE A 67 -1.92 9.11 -2.26
CA PHE A 67 -1.52 8.71 -3.60
C PHE A 67 -0.09 9.16 -3.92
N GLN A 68 0.70 8.30 -4.55
CA GLN A 68 2.05 8.62 -5.00
C GLN A 68 2.08 8.81 -6.53
N HIS A 69 1.84 7.74 -7.29
CA HIS A 69 1.78 7.77 -8.75
C HIS A 69 1.04 6.53 -9.29
N VAL A 70 0.60 6.61 -10.56
CA VAL A 70 0.05 5.48 -11.31
C VAL A 70 1.19 4.55 -11.70
N LEU A 71 0.99 3.25 -11.57
CA LEU A 71 1.89 2.24 -12.11
C LEU A 71 1.41 1.84 -13.50
N THR A 72 2.31 1.94 -14.48
CA THR A 72 2.12 1.43 -15.83
C THR A 72 2.79 0.06 -15.97
N ASP A 73 2.39 -0.74 -16.95
CA ASP A 73 3.04 -2.04 -17.22
C ASP A 73 4.55 -1.92 -17.55
N SER A 74 5.04 -0.70 -17.77
CA SER A 74 6.47 -0.38 -17.95
C SER A 74 7.26 -0.28 -16.64
N ASP A 75 6.57 -0.26 -15.49
CA ASP A 75 7.17 -0.07 -14.16
C ASP A 75 7.50 -1.40 -13.46
N THR A 76 7.36 -2.53 -14.16
CA THR A 76 8.00 -3.78 -13.73
C THR A 76 9.51 -3.61 -13.89
N VAL A 77 10.16 -3.22 -12.80
CA VAL A 77 11.61 -3.10 -12.67
C VAL A 77 12.27 -4.39 -13.18
N ALA A 78 13.25 -4.20 -14.06
CA ALA A 78 14.15 -5.24 -14.59
C ALA A 78 15.01 -5.88 -13.48
#